data_AF-A0AAW1Y6C8-F1
#
_entry.id   AF-A0AAW1Y6C8-F1
#
_cell.length_a   1.000
_cell.length_b   1.000
_cell.length_c   1.000
_cell.angle_alpha   90.00
_cell.angle_beta   90.00
_cell.angle_gamma   90.00
#
_symmetry.space_group_name_H-M   'P 1'
#
loop_
_entity.id
_entity.type
_entity.pdbx_description
1 polymer ?
#
loop_
_entity_poly.entity_id
_entity_poly.type
_entity_poly.pdbx_seq_one_letter_code
_entity_poly.pdbx_strand_id
1 'polypeptide(L)'
;MMRTTLKHLASQVEMLNAKRTDVKLLVQAATDNLEVIASEVNTWLANVDGIIQDKETFFEEGKTAKATCSNGWFPNLKVRHSLSRKAKKMTPDVDNLLLVGNFSQVSCPAPPLKIRFPSTGEHIEFESRKKVVGRVMKALTNDQINPIVICGNGGVLERQLW
;
A
#
# COMPACT_ATOMS: atom_id res chain seq x y z
N MET A 1 33.47 -16.22 11.76
CA MET A 1 32.52 -16.67 10.72
C MET A 1 31.05 -16.65 11.15
N MET A 2 30.63 -17.27 12.27
CA MET A 2 29.21 -17.27 12.68
C MET A 2 28.63 -15.88 13.03
N ARG A 3 29.38 -15.06 13.78
CA ARG A 3 28.90 -13.74 14.24
C ARG A 3 28.65 -12.77 13.09
N THR A 4 29.40 -12.89 11.99
CA THR A 4 29.27 -12.02 10.82
C THR A 4 28.01 -12.36 10.02
N THR A 5 27.68 -13.64 9.85
CA THR A 5 26.45 -14.06 9.15
C THR A 5 25.18 -13.57 9.87
N LEU A 6 25.14 -13.68 11.20
CA LEU A 6 23.98 -13.22 11.97
C LEU A 6 23.83 -11.70 11.94
N LYS A 7 24.94 -10.95 12.03
CA LYS A 7 24.93 -9.49 11.91
C LYS A 7 24.51 -9.04 10.51
N HIS A 8 24.98 -9.73 9.48
CA HIS A 8 24.60 -9.44 8.11
C HIS A 8 23.10 -9.62 7.89
N LEU A 9 22.54 -10.77 8.27
CA LEU A 9 21.10 -11.00 8.17
C LEU A 9 20.29 -9.98 8.97
N ALA A 10 20.73 -9.63 10.18
CA ALA A 10 20.05 -8.62 11.00
C ALA A 10 19.99 -7.27 10.27
N SER A 11 21.11 -6.83 9.68
CA SER A 11 21.18 -5.59 8.91
C SER A 11 20.30 -5.64 7.66
N GLN A 12 20.27 -6.76 6.94
CA GLN A 12 19.38 -6.92 5.77
C GLN A 12 17.90 -6.85 6.17
N VAL A 13 17.50 -7.48 7.28
CA VAL A 13 16.12 -7.43 7.79
C VAL A 13 15.74 -6.03 8.26
N GLU A 14 16.66 -5.28 8.86
CA GLU A 14 16.44 -3.86 9.20
C GLU A 14 16.19 -3.01 7.94
N MET A 15 17.01 -3.18 6.89
CA MET A 15 16.79 -2.51 5.60
C MET A 15 15.45 -2.90 4.98
N LEU A 16 15.07 -4.17 5.07
CA LEU A 16 13.80 -4.66 4.55
C LEU A 16 12.61 -4.05 5.30
N ASN A 17 12.71 -3.89 6.63
CA ASN A 17 11.68 -3.25 7.44
C ASN A 17 11.55 -1.74 7.16
N ALA A 18 12.67 -1.06 6.88
CA ALA A 18 12.62 0.34 6.44
C ALA A 18 11.86 0.46 5.12
N LYS A 19 12.22 -0.33 4.09
CA LYS A 19 11.50 -0.39 2.81
C LYS A 19 10.02 -0.73 2.96
N ARG A 20 9.70 -1.69 3.83
CA ARG A 20 8.31 -2.06 4.15
C ARG A 20 7.52 -0.87 4.66
N THR A 21 8.13 -0.04 5.51
CA THR A 21 7.51 1.18 6.04
C THR A 21 7.21 2.16 4.91
N ASP A 22 8.17 2.39 4.00
CA ASP A 22 7.99 3.26 2.85
C ASP A 22 6.87 2.76 1.92
N VAL A 23 6.86 1.47 1.59
CA VAL A 23 5.81 0.85 0.76
C VAL A 23 4.44 0.95 1.41
N LYS A 24 4.33 0.78 2.74
CA LYS A 24 3.06 0.96 3.46
C LYS A 24 2.52 2.38 3.37
N LEU A 25 3.40 3.40 3.41
CA LEU A 25 3.00 4.79 3.21
C LEU A 25 2.44 5.03 1.80
N LEU A 26 3.09 4.45 0.78
CA LEU A 26 2.61 4.53 -0.60
C LEU A 26 1.26 3.83 -0.77
N VAL A 27 1.09 2.65 -0.18
CA VAL A 27 -0.18 1.90 -0.18
C VAL A 27 -1.28 2.70 0.52
N GLN A 28 -0.98 3.35 1.63
CA GLN A 28 -1.95 4.20 2.34
C GLN A 28 -2.39 5.37 1.45
N ALA A 29 -1.44 6.09 0.84
CA ALA A 29 -1.75 7.21 -0.05
C ALA A 29 -2.61 6.78 -1.26
N ALA A 30 -2.27 5.63 -1.86
CA ALA A 30 -3.06 5.06 -2.96
C ALA A 30 -4.48 4.67 -2.50
N THR A 31 -4.61 4.11 -1.30
CA THR A 31 -5.92 3.77 -0.72
C THR A 31 -6.76 5.02 -0.47
N ASP A 32 -6.16 6.09 0.03
CA ASP A 32 -6.82 7.39 0.25
C ASP A 32 -7.29 8.01 -1.08
N ASN A 33 -6.58 7.74 -2.17
CA ASN A 33 -6.96 8.12 -3.54
C ASN A 33 -7.94 7.15 -4.21
N LEU A 34 -8.44 6.14 -3.48
CA LEU A 34 -9.32 5.08 -3.99
C LEU A 34 -8.70 4.30 -5.16
N GLU A 35 -7.38 4.22 -5.23
CA GLU A 35 -6.68 3.45 -6.24
C GLU A 35 -6.65 1.95 -5.90
N VAL A 36 -6.46 1.11 -6.92
CA VAL A 36 -6.33 -0.33 -6.75
C VAL A 36 -4.87 -0.67 -6.51
N ILE A 37 -4.55 -1.22 -5.34
CA ILE A 37 -3.20 -1.67 -4.98
C ILE A 37 -2.83 -2.91 -5.81
N ALA A 38 -1.62 -2.91 -6.37
CA ALA A 38 -1.12 -4.05 -7.13
C ALA A 38 -0.99 -5.29 -6.23
N SER A 39 -1.40 -6.46 -6.75
CA SER A 39 -1.37 -7.71 -5.99
C SER A 39 0.04 -8.10 -5.54
N GLU A 40 1.03 -7.84 -6.39
CA GLU A 40 2.45 -8.08 -6.10
C GLU A 40 2.94 -7.31 -4.85
N VAL A 41 2.45 -6.09 -4.63
CA VAL A 41 2.81 -5.27 -3.47
C VAL A 41 2.26 -5.89 -2.19
N ASN A 42 1.01 -6.36 -2.22
CA ASN A 42 0.39 -7.05 -1.08
C ASN A 42 1.09 -8.37 -0.77
N THR A 43 1.42 -9.18 -1.79
CA THR A 43 2.18 -10.42 -1.62
C THR A 43 3.57 -10.14 -1.05
N TRP A 44 4.25 -9.10 -1.55
CA TRP A 44 5.55 -8.70 -1.03
C TRP A 44 5.47 -8.28 0.43
N LEU A 45 4.51 -7.42 0.81
CA LEU A 45 4.30 -7.03 2.21
C LEU A 45 4.05 -8.22 3.13
N ALA A 46 3.23 -9.18 2.72
CA ALA A 46 2.97 -10.39 3.49
C ALA A 46 4.24 -11.24 3.70
N ASN A 47 5.05 -11.40 2.65
CA ASN A 47 6.31 -12.14 2.74
C ASN A 47 7.32 -11.44 3.66
N VAL A 48 7.40 -10.11 3.59
CA VAL A 48 8.26 -9.32 4.48
C VAL A 48 7.82 -9.46 5.95
N ASP A 49 6.52 -9.42 6.21
CA ASP A 49 5.96 -9.60 7.56
C ASP A 49 6.34 -10.97 8.13
N GLY A 50 6.24 -12.03 7.31
CA GLY A 50 6.68 -13.38 7.67
C GLY A 50 8.17 -13.45 8.00
N ILE A 51 9.05 -12.86 7.18
CA ILE A 51 10.50 -12.85 7.43
C ILE A 51 10.85 -12.12 8.72
N ILE A 52 10.21 -10.98 9.00
CA ILE A 52 10.45 -10.22 10.23
C ILE A 52 10.05 -11.06 11.45
N GLN A 53 8.87 -11.68 11.42
CA GLN A 53 8.39 -12.55 12.51
C GLN A 53 9.29 -13.78 12.70
N ASP A 54 9.67 -14.45 11.62
CA ASP A 54 10.55 -15.62 11.68
C ASP A 54 11.95 -15.26 12.21
N LYS A 55 12.45 -14.06 11.89
CA LYS A 55 13.71 -13.56 12.45
C LYS A 55 13.58 -13.29 13.95
N GLU A 56 12.50 -12.66 14.41
CA GLU A 56 12.29 -12.39 15.83
C GLU A 56 12.23 -13.68 16.66
N THR A 57 11.37 -14.62 16.26
CA THR A 57 11.22 -15.93 16.92
C THR A 57 12.54 -16.69 16.98
N PHE A 58 13.25 -16.76 15.86
CA PHE A 58 14.55 -17.42 15.76
C PHE A 58 15.63 -16.81 16.66
N PHE A 59 15.69 -15.48 16.76
CA PHE A 59 16.67 -14.81 17.62
C PHE A 59 16.36 -15.03 19.11
N GLU A 60 15.09 -15.06 19.50
CA GLU A 60 14.68 -15.37 20.87
C GLU A 60 14.99 -16.82 21.25
N GLU A 61 14.74 -17.80 20.38
CA GLU A 61 15.16 -19.21 20.57
C GLU A 61 16.67 -19.33 20.81
N GLY A 62 17.47 -18.53 20.08
CA GLY A 62 18.91 -18.49 20.26
C GLY A 62 19.36 -17.92 21.61
N LYS A 63 18.62 -16.94 22.16
CA LYS A 63 18.90 -16.34 23.47
C LYS A 63 18.54 -17.30 24.61
N THR A 64 17.37 -17.93 24.55
CA THR A 64 16.90 -18.86 25.58
C THR A 64 17.78 -20.11 25.65
N ALA A 65 18.16 -20.69 24.51
CA ALA A 65 19.06 -21.85 24.44
C ALA A 65 20.50 -21.56 24.90
N LYS A 66 20.90 -20.27 24.95
CA LYS A 66 22.17 -19.83 25.54
C LYS A 66 22.09 -19.71 27.07
N ALA A 67 20.92 -19.41 27.63
CA ALA A 67 20.70 -19.24 29.07
C ALA A 67 20.60 -20.58 29.83
N THR A 68 20.17 -21.66 29.18
CA THR A 68 19.93 -22.98 29.81
C THR A 68 21.16 -23.88 29.94
N CYS A 69 22.36 -23.42 29.56
CA CYS A 69 23.58 -24.22 29.60
C CYS A 69 24.33 -24.04 30.94
N SER A 70 23.93 -24.81 31.96
CA SER A 70 24.45 -24.71 33.34
C SER A 70 25.81 -25.36 33.60
N ASN A 71 26.46 -25.99 32.61
CA ASN A 71 27.76 -26.65 32.83
C ASN A 71 28.86 -26.00 31.99
N GLY A 72 29.65 -25.15 32.66
CA GLY A 72 31.06 -24.84 32.41
C GLY A 72 31.60 -24.84 30.96
N TRP A 73 32.07 -23.65 30.56
CA TRP A 73 33.13 -23.41 29.56
C TRP A 73 32.81 -23.47 28.05
N PHE A 74 31.82 -24.23 27.58
CA PHE A 74 31.49 -24.24 26.14
C PHE A 74 30.14 -23.59 25.83
N PRO A 75 30.12 -22.44 25.14
CA PRO A 75 28.86 -21.86 24.69
C PRO A 75 28.26 -22.75 23.61
N ASN A 76 27.21 -23.49 23.98
CA ASN A 76 26.47 -24.50 23.21
C ASN A 76 26.72 -24.43 21.68
N LEU A 77 27.77 -25.12 21.22
CA LEU A 77 28.25 -25.07 19.82
C LEU A 77 27.16 -25.54 18.84
N LYS A 78 26.29 -26.47 19.27
CA LYS A 78 25.15 -26.95 18.49
C LYS A 78 24.14 -25.83 18.22
N VAL A 79 23.78 -25.05 19.23
CA VAL A 79 22.89 -23.89 19.09
C VAL A 79 23.51 -22.88 18.14
N ARG A 80 24.77 -22.51 18.36
CA ARG A 80 25.53 -21.61 17.50
C ARG A 80 25.53 -22.03 16.03
N HIS A 81 25.80 -23.30 15.77
CA HIS A 81 25.83 -23.85 14.42
C HIS A 81 24.43 -23.89 13.79
N SER A 82 23.40 -24.27 14.56
CA SER A 82 22.00 -24.24 14.11
C SER A 82 21.59 -22.83 13.69
N LEU A 83 21.89 -21.83 14.54
CA LEU A 83 21.63 -20.43 14.25
C LEU A 83 22.32 -19.99 12.94
N SER A 84 23.60 -20.30 12.79
CA SER A 84 24.32 -19.93 11.55
C SER A 84 23.70 -20.55 10.30
N ARG A 85 23.24 -21.79 10.36
CA ARG A 85 22.61 -22.46 9.22
C ARG A 85 21.26 -21.87 8.87
N LYS A 86 20.41 -21.59 9.86
CA LYS A 86 19.11 -20.96 9.60
C LYS A 86 19.30 -19.56 9.02
N ALA A 87 20.26 -18.79 9.55
CA ALA A 87 20.58 -17.48 9.01
C ALA A 87 21.03 -17.54 7.54
N LYS A 88 21.94 -18.45 7.19
CA LYS A 88 22.37 -18.66 5.79
C LYS A 88 21.21 -19.06 4.87
N LYS A 89 20.20 -19.78 5.37
CA LYS A 89 19.03 -20.18 4.59
C LYS A 89 18.08 -19.00 4.33
N MET A 90 17.93 -18.09 5.28
CA MET A 90 17.07 -16.91 5.13
C MET A 90 17.67 -15.81 4.27
N THR A 91 19.00 -15.64 4.28
CA THR A 91 19.69 -14.61 3.49
C THR A 91 19.21 -14.50 2.03
N PRO A 92 19.13 -15.57 1.22
CA PRO A 92 18.68 -15.46 -0.17
C PRO A 92 17.23 -14.95 -0.31
N ASP A 93 16.33 -15.34 0.60
CA ASP A 93 14.94 -14.88 0.57
C ASP A 93 14.87 -13.38 0.87
N VAL A 94 15.64 -12.92 1.87
CA VAL A 94 15.74 -11.49 2.22
C VAL A 94 16.34 -10.69 1.08
N ASP A 95 17.40 -11.18 0.44
CA ASP A 95 18.02 -10.54 -0.72
C ASP A 95 17.05 -10.42 -1.90
N ASN A 96 16.29 -11.48 -2.18
CA ASN A 96 15.27 -11.46 -3.22
C ASN A 96 14.17 -10.44 -2.91
N LEU A 97 13.69 -10.37 -1.66
CA LEU A 97 12.69 -9.37 -1.26
C LEU A 97 13.23 -7.94 -1.33
N LEU A 98 14.51 -7.71 -1.02
CA LEU A 98 15.15 -6.40 -1.17
C LEU A 98 15.25 -5.96 -2.64
N LEU A 99 15.49 -6.91 -3.55
CA LEU A 99 15.52 -6.67 -5.00
C LEU A 99 14.12 -6.35 -5.55
N VAL A 100 13.13 -7.20 -5.23
CA VAL A 100 11.75 -7.07 -5.69
C VAL A 100 11.05 -5.84 -5.09
N GLY A 101 11.38 -5.47 -3.85
CA GLY A 101 10.80 -4.34 -3.13
C GLY A 101 11.20 -2.95 -3.62
N ASN A 102 11.60 -2.82 -4.89
CA ASN A 102 11.87 -1.55 -5.56
C ASN A 102 10.69 -1.19 -6.49
N PHE A 103 9.53 -0.91 -5.89
CA PHE A 103 8.34 -0.52 -6.63
C PHE A 103 8.43 0.94 -7.09
N SER A 104 8.36 1.18 -8.40
CA SER A 104 8.19 2.55 -8.95
C SER A 104 6.75 3.04 -8.86
N GLN A 105 5.80 2.12 -8.83
CA GLN A 105 4.36 2.36 -8.74
C GLN A 105 3.74 1.21 -7.93
N VAL A 106 2.85 1.53 -6.98
CA VAL A 106 2.23 0.52 -6.08
C VAL A 106 0.75 0.27 -6.39
N SER A 107 0.17 1.07 -7.27
CA SER A 107 -1.28 1.15 -7.47
C SER A 107 -1.61 1.63 -8.88
N CYS A 108 -2.85 1.39 -9.29
CA CYS A 108 -3.42 1.87 -10.54
C CYS A 108 -4.72 2.64 -10.28
N PRO A 109 -5.09 3.63 -11.11
CA PRO A 109 -6.37 4.31 -11.00
C PRO A 109 -7.53 3.32 -10.93
N ALA A 110 -8.47 3.56 -10.02
CA ALA A 110 -9.66 2.71 -9.96
C ALA A 110 -10.43 2.77 -11.29
N PRO A 111 -11.06 1.66 -11.71
CA PRO A 111 -11.98 1.67 -12.81
C PRO A 111 -13.04 2.76 -12.59
N PRO A 112 -13.41 3.52 -13.63
CA PRO A 112 -14.46 4.52 -13.52
C PRO A 112 -15.70 3.88 -12.92
N LEU A 113 -16.24 4.49 -11.85
CA LEU A 113 -17.53 4.09 -11.33
C LEU A 113 -18.50 4.04 -12.50
N LYS A 114 -19.18 2.89 -12.71
CA LYS A 114 -20.34 2.84 -13.59
C LYS A 114 -21.42 3.67 -12.89
N ILE A 115 -21.37 4.99 -13.10
CA ILE A 115 -22.42 5.89 -12.69
C ILE A 115 -23.61 5.51 -13.55
N ARG A 116 -24.46 4.64 -13.00
CA ARG A 116 -25.81 4.46 -13.53
C ARG A 116 -26.56 5.71 -13.11
N PHE A 117 -26.51 6.73 -13.95
CA PHE A 117 -27.50 7.79 -13.86
C PHE A 117 -28.85 7.08 -13.85
N PRO A 118 -29.72 7.29 -12.85
CA PRO A 118 -31.10 6.91 -13.03
C PRO A 118 -31.53 7.60 -14.32
N SER A 119 -31.85 6.81 -15.36
CA SER A 119 -32.53 7.35 -16.52
C SER A 119 -33.70 8.11 -15.93
N THR A 120 -33.76 9.42 -16.14
CA THR A 120 -34.79 10.29 -15.57
C THR A 120 -36.15 9.63 -15.84
N GLY A 121 -36.64 8.94 -14.80
CA GLY A 121 -37.92 8.26 -14.84
C GLY A 121 -38.95 9.36 -14.91
N GLU A 122 -39.72 9.35 -15.99
CA GLU A 122 -40.80 10.28 -16.28
C GLU A 122 -40.34 11.75 -16.37
N HIS A 123 -39.70 12.09 -17.49
CA HIS A 123 -39.83 13.44 -18.01
C HIS A 123 -41.32 13.71 -18.26
N ILE A 124 -41.99 14.37 -17.30
CA ILE A 124 -43.32 14.92 -17.52
C ILE A 124 -43.14 15.97 -18.63
N GLU A 125 -43.54 15.60 -19.84
CA GLU A 125 -43.43 16.42 -21.03
C GLU A 125 -44.45 17.56 -20.93
N PHE A 126 -44.04 18.68 -20.35
CA PHE A 126 -44.84 19.90 -20.38
C PHE A 126 -44.73 20.52 -21.77
N GLU A 127 -45.82 20.48 -22.55
CA GLU A 127 -45.96 21.15 -23.86
C GLU A 127 -45.45 22.60 -23.85
N SER A 128 -45.68 23.32 -22.74
CA SER A 128 -45.22 24.70 -22.56
C SER A 128 -43.70 24.89 -22.64
N ARG A 129 -42.91 23.84 -22.35
CA ARG A 129 -41.45 23.91 -22.24
C ARG A 129 -40.70 23.31 -23.43
N LYS A 130 -41.38 22.69 -24.40
CA LYS A 130 -40.75 22.07 -25.59
C LYS A 130 -39.84 23.03 -26.36
N LYS A 131 -40.25 24.29 -26.53
CA LYS A 131 -39.45 25.31 -27.22
C LYS A 131 -38.16 25.65 -26.47
N VAL A 132 -38.17 25.64 -25.14
CA VAL A 132 -36.99 25.94 -24.32
C VAL A 132 -36.03 24.75 -24.35
N VAL A 133 -36.54 23.53 -24.18
CA VAL A 133 -35.74 22.30 -24.28
C VAL A 133 -35.09 22.17 -25.67
N GLY A 134 -35.85 22.43 -26.73
CA GLY A 134 -35.33 22.42 -28.11
C GLY A 134 -34.24 23.46 -28.35
N ARG A 135 -34.35 24.66 -27.77
CA ARG A 135 -33.30 25.69 -27.84
C ARG A 135 -32.03 25.25 -27.09
N VAL A 136 -32.18 24.66 -25.90
CA VAL A 136 -31.04 24.17 -25.10
C VAL A 136 -30.34 23.01 -25.81
N MET A 137 -31.08 22.01 -26.28
CA MET A 137 -30.49 20.88 -27.02
C MET A 137 -29.80 21.36 -28.29
N LYS A 138 -30.41 22.29 -29.05
CA LYS A 138 -29.79 22.85 -30.24
C LYS A 138 -28.52 23.64 -29.91
N ALA A 139 -28.49 24.40 -28.82
CA ALA A 139 -27.28 25.11 -28.37
C ALA A 139 -26.16 24.14 -27.95
N LEU A 140 -26.50 23.00 -27.35
CA LEU A 140 -25.52 21.97 -26.97
C LEU A 140 -25.02 21.11 -28.14
N THR A 141 -25.82 20.99 -29.22
CA THR A 141 -25.48 20.15 -30.38
C THR A 141 -24.62 20.90 -31.40
N ASN A 142 -24.63 22.25 -31.38
CA ASN A 142 -24.14 23.04 -32.50
C ASN A 142 -22.75 23.65 -32.35
N ASP A 143 -22.04 23.42 -31.24
CA ASP A 143 -20.67 23.88 -31.07
C ASP A 143 -19.83 22.84 -30.35
N GLN A 144 -18.55 22.75 -30.74
CA GLN A 144 -17.53 21.95 -30.06
C GLN A 144 -17.70 22.11 -28.54
N ILE A 145 -18.02 21.00 -27.86
CA ILE A 145 -18.31 21.00 -26.44
C ILE A 145 -17.03 21.34 -25.68
N ASN A 146 -16.83 22.63 -25.38
CA ASN A 146 -15.88 23.05 -24.38
C ASN A 146 -16.51 22.76 -23.00
N PRO A 147 -15.83 22.01 -22.11
CA PRO A 147 -16.35 21.75 -20.78
C PRO A 147 -16.55 23.08 -20.03
N ILE A 148 -17.77 23.33 -19.57
CA ILE A 148 -18.08 24.46 -18.71
C ILE A 148 -17.54 24.14 -17.31
N VAL A 149 -16.39 24.72 -16.97
CA VAL A 149 -15.88 24.72 -15.59
C VAL A 149 -16.68 25.75 -14.80
N ILE A 150 -17.61 25.29 -13.96
CA ILE A 150 -18.28 26.16 -12.99
C ILE A 150 -17.35 26.24 -11.77
N CYS A 151 -16.50 27.26 -11.73
CA CYS A 151 -15.84 27.67 -10.50
C CYS A 151 -16.87 28.34 -9.59
N GLY A 152 -17.40 27.61 -8.62
CA GLY A 152 -18.09 28.23 -7.49
C GLY A 152 -17.05 28.84 -6.56
N ASN A 153 -17.06 30.16 -6.41
CA ASN A 153 -16.30 30.80 -5.34
C ASN A 153 -16.79 30.23 -4.00
N GLY A 154 -15.82 29.89 -3.14
CA GLY A 154 -16.06 29.32 -1.82
C GLY A 154 -17.05 30.13 -0.98
N GLY A 155 -17.82 29.41 -0.17
CA GLY A 155 -18.90 29.96 0.63
C GLY A 155 -18.47 31.15 1.48
N VAL A 156 -19.18 32.26 1.31
CA VAL A 156 -19.26 33.30 2.33
C VAL A 156 -20.40 32.89 3.26
N LEU A 157 -20.02 32.41 4.45
CA LEU A 157 -20.95 32.29 5.58
C LEU A 157 -21.40 33.70 5.98
N GLU A 158 -22.68 33.93 5.77
CA GLU A 158 -23.52 35.08 6.12
C GLU A 158 -23.49 35.38 7.63
N ARG A 159 -23.51 36.67 8.02
CA ARG A 159 -24.45 37.23 9.04
C ARG A 159 -24.62 38.74 8.86
N GLN A 160 -25.86 39.17 8.73
CA GLN A 160 -26.30 40.56 8.87
C GLN A 160 -26.42 40.98 10.34
N LEU A 161 -26.25 42.28 10.57
CA LEU A 161 -26.45 43.01 11.82
C LEU A 161 -27.92 43.01 12.25
N TRP A 162 -28.17 42.71 13.53
CA TRP A 162 -28.78 43.62 14.50
C TRP A 162 -28.05 43.44 15.83
#